data_AF-A0A9W8LLW0-F1
#
_entry.id   AF-A0A9W8LLW0-F1
#
_cell.length_a   1.000
_cell.length_b   1.000
_cell.length_c   1.000
_cell.angle_alpha   90.00
_cell.angle_beta   90.00
_cell.angle_gamma   90.00
#
_symmetry.space_group_name_H-M   'P 1'
#
loop_
_entity.id
_entity.type
_entity.pdbx_description
1 polymer ?
#
loop_
_entity_poly.entity_id
_entity_poly.type
_entity_poly.pdbx_seq_one_letter_code
_entity_poly.pdbx_strand_id
1 'polypeptide(L)' 'ECTYTSKNIEVLGKVQNDGSISGFTAVDLSDNFDLQAYGLFEKAAQNCPDLFA' A
#
# COMPACT_ATOMS: atom_id res chain seq x y z
N GLU A 1 2.35 -20.49 -3.98
CA GLU A 1 1.08 -19.77 -3.79
C GLU A 1 1.19 -19.02 -2.47
N CYS A 2 0.96 -17.71 -2.47
CA CYS A 2 0.91 -16.94 -1.24
C CYS A 2 -0.54 -16.90 -0.78
N THR A 3 -0.82 -17.35 0.44
CA THR A 3 -2.17 -17.30 1.02
C THR A 3 -2.24 -16.10 1.96
N TYR A 4 -3.10 -15.14 1.64
CA TYR A 4 -3.39 -13.97 2.45
C TYR A 4 -4.77 -14.14 3.07
N THR A 5 -4.92 -13.74 4.33
CA THR A 5 -6.13 -14.01 5.11
C THR A 5 -6.92 -12.76 5.46
N SER A 6 -6.28 -11.59 5.37
CA SER A 6 -6.93 -10.31 5.63
C SER A 6 -7.69 -9.80 4.40
N LYS A 7 -8.65 -8.90 4.65
CA LYS A 7 -9.37 -8.20 3.59
C LYS A 7 -8.47 -7.23 2.80
N ASN A 8 -7.48 -6.66 3.46
CA ASN A 8 -6.59 -5.66 2.90
C ASN A 8 -5.14 -6.12 3.08
N ILE A 9 -4.39 -6.16 1.98
CA ILE A 9 -2.98 -6.48 2.01
C ILE A 9 -2.15 -5.27 1.57
N GLU A 10 -0.95 -5.14 2.12
CA GLU A 10 0.06 -4.22 1.62
C GLU A 10 1.03 -4.98 0.73
N VAL A 11 1.26 -4.50 -0.48
CA VAL A 11 2.13 -5.12 -1.47
C VAL A 11 3.26 -4.16 -1.82
N LEU A 12 4.51 -4.57 -1.59
CA LEU A 12 5.68 -3.85 -2.07
C LEU A 12 6.13 -4.50 -3.38
N GLY A 13 6.27 -3.72 -4.44
CA GLY A 13 6.55 -4.22 -5.77
C GLY A 13 6.95 -3.14 -6.75
N LYS A 14 7.25 -3.56 -7.99
CA LYS A 14 7.49 -2.67 -9.11
C LYS A 14 6.23 -2.53 -9.96
N VAL A 15 5.77 -1.29 -10.14
CA VAL A 15 4.70 -0.95 -11.10
C VAL A 15 5.19 -1.24 -12.52
N GLN A 16 4.39 -1.98 -13.28
CA GLN A 16 4.64 -2.34 -14.67
C GLN A 16 3.94 -1.35 -15.61
N ASN A 17 4.32 -1.37 -16.89
CA ASN A 17 3.79 -0.45 -17.90
C ASN A 17 2.28 -0.64 -18.16
N ASP A 18 1.72 -1.80 -17.81
CA ASP A 18 0.29 -2.11 -17.94
C ASP A 18 -0.52 -1.75 -16.68
N GLY A 19 0.12 -1.12 -15.69
CA GLY A 19 -0.49 -0.76 -14.42
C GLY A 19 -0.56 -1.90 -13.40
N SER A 20 -0.08 -3.11 -13.74
CA SER A 20 0.06 -4.19 -12.77
C SER A 20 1.24 -3.96 -11.83
N ILE A 21 1.26 -4.67 -10.70
CA ILE A 21 2.37 -4.64 -9.73
C ILE A 21 3.05 -6.01 -9.73
N SER A 22 4.36 -6.04 -10.03
CA SER A 22 5.21 -7.20 -9.77
C SER A 22 5.67 -7.15 -8.31
N GLY A 23 4.98 -7.90 -7.45
CA GLY A 23 5.21 -7.91 -6.00
C GLY A 23 6.49 -8.65 -5.60
N PHE A 24 7.25 -8.06 -4.68
CA PHE A 24 8.40 -8.68 -4.02
C PHE A 24 8.00 -9.30 -2.67
N THR A 25 7.14 -8.59 -1.93
CA THR A 25 6.60 -9.01 -0.64
C THR A 25 5.17 -8.49 -0.50
N ALA A 26 4.38 -9.18 0.30
CA ALA A 26 3.11 -8.67 0.76
C ALA A 26 2.80 -9.14 2.18
N VAL A 27 2.09 -8.29 2.92
CA VAL A 27 1.72 -8.53 4.32
C VAL A 27 0.23 -8.31 4.50
N ASP A 28 -0.37 -9.14 5.35
CA ASP A 28 -1.75 -8.94 5.81
C ASP A 28 -1.82 -7.68 6.68
N LEU A 29 -2.75 -6.77 6.39
CA LEU A 29 -3.04 -5.64 7.25
C LEU A 29 -4.05 -6.04 8.33
N SER A 30 -4.06 -5.28 9.42
CA SER A 30 -5.06 -5.44 10.48
C SER A 30 -6.47 -5.29 9.91
N ASP A 31 -7.43 -6.07 10.42
CA ASP A 31 -8.85 -5.96 10.05
C ASP A 31 -9.43 -4.57 10.38
N ASN A 32 -8.81 -3.85 11.31
CA ASN A 32 -9.20 -2.48 11.69
C ASN A 32 -8.46 -1.41 10.87
N PHE A 33 -7.73 -1.77 9.82
CA PHE A 33 -6.98 -0.81 9.02
C PHE A 33 -7.92 0.11 8.22
N ASP A 34 -7.82 1.41 8.49
CA ASP A 34 -8.62 2.43 7.81
C ASP A 34 -7.95 2.88 6.50
N LEU A 35 -8.39 2.27 5.39
CA LEU A 35 -7.93 2.61 4.05
C LEU A 35 -8.24 4.07 3.65
N GLN A 36 -9.32 4.66 4.17
CA GLN A 36 -9.67 6.05 3.83
C GLN A 36 -8.71 7.01 4.51
N ALA A 37 -8.45 6.81 5.81
CA ALA A 37 -7.47 7.60 6.54
C ALA A 37 -6.07 7.46 5.93
N TYR A 38 -5.66 6.23 5.57
CA TYR A 38 -4.39 5.98 4.88
C TYR A 38 -4.29 6.73 3.55
N GLY A 39 -5.36 6.71 2.73
CA GLY A 39 -5.39 7.44 1.46
C GLY A 39 -5.32 8.97 1.61
N LEU A 40 -5.84 9.53 2.70
CA LEU A 40 -5.67 10.95 3.03
C LEU A 40 -4.24 11.27 3.48
N PHE A 41 -3.64 10.37 4.26
CA PHE A 41 -2.25 10.49 4.69
C PHE A 41 -1.27 10.47 3.51
N GLU A 42 -1.43 9.53 2.56
CA GLU A 42 -0.64 9.46 1.32
C GLU A 42 -0.71 10.77 0.53
N LYS A 43 -1.91 11.34 0.37
CA LYS A 43 -2.09 12.64 -0.31
C LYS A 43 -1.39 13.77 0.45
N ALA A 44 -1.44 13.77 1.77
CA ALA A 44 -0.73 14.76 2.57
C ALA A 44 0.79 14.61 2.42
N ALA A 45 1.32 13.39 2.44
CA ALA A 45 2.74 13.11 2.25
C ALA A 45 3.24 13.57 0.86
N GLN A 46 2.46 13.33 -0.19
CA GLN A 46 2.76 13.81 -1.55
C GLN A 46 2.76 15.34 -1.67
N ASN A 47 1.93 16.03 -0.89
CA ASN A 47 1.85 17.50 -0.90
C ASN A 47 2.91 18.17 -0.01
N CYS A 48 3.49 17.43 0.93
CA CYS A 48 4.50 17.92 1.88
C CYS A 48 5.74 17.02 1.89
N PRO A 49 6.44 16.84 0.75
CA PRO A 49 7.50 15.84 0.63
C PRO A 49 8.65 16.05 1.62
N ASP A 50 8.98 17.30 1.96
CA ASP A 50 10.07 17.64 2.89
C ASP A 50 9.85 17.12 4.33
N LEU A 51 8.60 16.80 4.71
CA LEU A 51 8.28 16.23 6.02
C LEU A 51 8.42 14.71 6.07
N PHE A 52 8.45 14.05 4.90
CA PHE A 52 8.36 12.59 4.77
C PHE A 52 9.50 11.96 3.96
N ALA A 53 10.52 12.75 3.60
CA ALA A 53 11.70 12.34 2.83
C ALA A 53 12.78 11.63 3.68
#